data_AF-A0A7X8UVD4-F1
#
_entry.id   AF-A0A7X8UVD4-F1
#
_cell.length_a   1.000
_cell.length_b   1.000
_cell.length_c   1.000
_cell.angle_alpha   90.00
_cell.angle_beta   90.00
_cell.angle_gamma   90.00
#
_symmetry.space_group_name_H-M   'P 1'
#
loop_
_entity.id
_entity.type
_entity.pdbx_description
1 polymer ?
#
loop_
_entity_poly.entity_id
_entity_poly.type
_entity_poly.pdbx_seq_one_letter_code
_entity_poly.pdbx_strand_id
1 'polypeptide(L)'
;MIKNQGKIVSKTHHGRAISRRAFVVGSAVGGYHTMLKAQSRDRASKIRIAQIGLEGHWGVIRGGVPQAENCELAAVVLISPYDTDQEFETQYQQKCPSCTAQTRVYHDDYRKMLDEVKPDIVATFVPYGRMGEVNIEAARRGCHILSEKTIALDLTELETLRTELTKSGKKLTVFLPYRKSGPFVAVQQAVKQGRIGEPLLISSLKSYC
;
A
#
# COMPACT_ATOMS: atom_id res chain seq x y z
N MET A 1 11.04 -5.32 64.89
CA MET A 1 10.21 -4.21 65.42
C MET A 1 9.36 -3.66 64.27
N ILE A 2 8.03 -3.58 64.50
CA ILE A 2 6.97 -2.86 63.73
C ILE A 2 6.72 -3.38 62.28
N LYS A 3 5.80 -4.30 61.94
CA LYS A 3 4.31 -4.40 61.99
C LYS A 3 3.50 -3.30 61.27
N ASN A 4 2.93 -3.64 60.09
CA ASN A 4 1.55 -3.38 59.62
C ASN A 4 1.40 -3.99 58.20
N GLN A 5 0.68 -5.08 57.90
CA GLN A 5 -0.74 -5.47 58.02
C GLN A 5 -1.76 -4.62 57.21
N GLY A 6 -2.44 -5.33 56.28
CA GLY A 6 -3.77 -5.03 55.73
C GLY A 6 -3.77 -4.30 54.38
N LYS A 7 -4.55 -4.64 53.35
CA LYS A 7 -5.70 -5.56 53.17
C LYS A 7 -5.89 -5.80 51.66
N ILE A 8 -6.29 -7.01 51.28
CA ILE A 8 -6.91 -7.32 49.99
C ILE A 8 -8.39 -6.88 50.08
N VAL A 9 -8.90 -6.13 49.10
CA VAL A 9 -10.34 -6.02 48.82
C VAL A 9 -10.56 -5.89 47.31
N SER A 10 -11.28 -6.85 46.74
CA SER A 10 -11.87 -6.78 45.40
C SER A 10 -13.10 -5.85 45.41
N LYS A 11 -13.25 -5.03 44.37
CA LYS A 11 -14.56 -4.50 43.96
C LYS A 11 -14.65 -4.41 42.45
N THR A 12 -15.55 -5.20 41.91
CA THR A 12 -16.13 -5.06 40.58
C THR A 12 -16.92 -3.75 40.46
N HIS A 13 -17.18 -3.40 39.19
CA HIS A 13 -18.43 -2.83 38.68
C HIS A 13 -18.52 -1.35 38.25
N HIS A 14 -19.12 -1.24 37.04
CA HIS A 14 -19.88 -0.15 36.42
C HIS A 14 -19.16 0.82 35.47
N GLY A 15 -19.35 0.52 34.17
CA GLY A 15 -19.16 1.44 33.07
C GLY A 15 -20.00 2.70 33.25
N ARG A 16 -19.38 3.83 32.93
CA ARG A 16 -20.04 5.13 32.95
C ARG A 16 -20.45 5.48 31.53
N ALA A 17 -21.76 5.46 31.32
CA ALA A 17 -22.43 5.88 30.11
C ALA A 17 -22.03 7.32 29.75
N ILE A 18 -21.56 7.53 28.52
CA ILE A 18 -21.36 8.86 27.96
C ILE A 18 -22.74 9.43 27.65
N SER A 19 -23.11 10.45 28.42
CA SER A 19 -24.36 11.18 28.32
C SER A 19 -24.52 11.82 26.95
N ARG A 20 -25.61 11.47 26.25
CA ARG A 20 -26.07 12.07 25.00
C ARG A 20 -26.74 13.40 25.30
N ARG A 21 -26.01 14.52 25.32
CA ARG A 21 -26.54 15.89 25.05
C ARG A 21 -25.44 16.96 25.17
N ALA A 22 -24.92 17.39 24.03
CA ALA A 22 -24.45 18.76 23.79
C ALA A 22 -24.41 18.98 22.27
N PHE A 23 -25.60 19.12 21.68
CA PHE A 23 -25.79 19.58 20.31
C PHE A 23 -25.96 21.09 20.39
N VAL A 24 -24.93 21.85 20.00
CA VAL A 24 -25.07 23.26 19.62
C VAL A 24 -24.85 23.34 18.11
N VAL A 25 -25.90 23.83 17.46
CA VAL A 25 -26.08 24.01 16.03
C VAL A 25 -25.09 25.06 15.53
N GLY A 26 -24.21 24.65 14.61
CA GLY A 26 -23.43 25.53 13.75
C GLY A 26 -23.40 24.91 12.35
N SER A 27 -23.86 25.66 11.37
CA SER A 27 -24.11 25.28 9.97
C SER A 27 -22.98 24.46 9.34
N ALA A 28 -23.05 23.13 9.40
CA ALA A 28 -22.04 22.24 8.83
C ALA A 28 -22.62 20.94 8.25
N VAL A 29 -23.92 20.89 7.94
CA VAL A 29 -24.58 19.68 7.41
C VAL A 29 -23.94 19.21 6.09
N GLY A 30 -23.47 20.13 5.24
CA GLY A 30 -22.77 19.79 4.00
C GLY A 30 -21.35 19.25 4.21
N GLY A 31 -20.61 19.78 5.19
CA GLY A 31 -19.22 19.40 5.47
C GLY A 31 -19.11 18.06 6.20
N TYR A 32 -19.97 17.83 7.20
CA TYR A 32 -19.99 16.59 7.96
C TYR A 32 -20.44 15.39 7.12
N HIS A 33 -21.43 15.57 6.24
CA HIS A 33 -21.90 14.47 5.40
C HIS A 33 -20.86 14.07 4.34
N THR A 34 -20.11 15.04 3.83
CA THR A 34 -19.02 14.82 2.86
C THR A 34 -17.79 14.22 3.55
N MET A 35 -17.44 14.67 4.77
CA MET A 35 -16.39 14.04 5.57
C MET A 35 -16.74 12.61 6.00
N LEU A 36 -17.99 12.34 6.38
CA LEU A 36 -18.46 10.99 6.67
C LEU A 36 -18.44 10.11 5.43
N LYS A 37 -18.86 10.60 4.25
CA LYS A 37 -18.75 9.87 2.97
C LYS A 37 -17.30 9.63 2.55
N ALA A 38 -16.38 10.56 2.83
CA ALA A 38 -14.96 10.40 2.54
C ALA A 38 -14.27 9.41 3.49
N GLN A 39 -14.75 9.30 4.75
CA GLN A 39 -14.26 8.33 5.73
C GLN A 39 -14.98 6.97 5.68
N SER A 40 -16.16 6.89 5.06
CA SER A 40 -16.92 5.66 4.88
C SER A 40 -16.89 5.21 3.41
N ARG A 41 -15.72 4.81 2.89
CA ARG A 41 -15.75 3.73 1.90
C ARG A 41 -16.28 2.52 2.66
N ASP A 42 -17.50 2.12 2.32
CA ASP A 42 -18.21 1.00 2.92
C ASP A 42 -17.24 -0.18 3.07
N ARG A 43 -17.12 -0.74 4.27
CA ARG A 43 -16.23 -1.90 4.53
C ARG A 43 -16.62 -3.11 3.66
N ALA A 44 -17.80 -3.07 3.02
CA ALA A 44 -18.28 -4.04 2.04
C ALA A 44 -17.74 -3.82 0.60
N SER A 45 -17.11 -2.68 0.30
CA SER A 45 -16.53 -2.43 -1.03
C SER A 45 -15.14 -3.06 -1.17
N LYS A 46 -14.88 -3.67 -2.34
CA LYS A 46 -13.57 -4.25 -2.67
C LYS A 46 -12.50 -3.17 -2.73
N ILE A 47 -11.29 -3.51 -2.25
CA ILE A 47 -10.08 -2.72 -2.43
C ILE A 47 -9.68 -2.78 -3.90
N ARG A 48 -9.61 -1.62 -4.54
CA ARG A 48 -9.37 -1.51 -5.97
C ARG A 48 -7.89 -1.27 -6.23
N ILE A 49 -7.24 -2.22 -6.90
CA ILE A 49 -5.83 -2.18 -7.21
C ILE A 49 -5.67 -1.81 -8.69
N ALA A 50 -4.76 -0.89 -8.99
CA ALA A 50 -4.32 -0.62 -10.36
C ALA A 50 -2.85 -0.95 -10.52
N GLN A 51 -2.48 -1.58 -11.63
CA GLN A 51 -1.10 -1.86 -11.98
C GLN A 51 -0.61 -0.88 -13.07
N ILE A 52 0.58 -0.33 -12.91
CA ILE A 52 1.19 0.58 -13.87
C ILE A 52 2.51 -0.03 -14.33
N GLY A 53 2.57 -0.47 -15.59
CA GLY A 53 3.73 -1.09 -16.21
C GLY A 53 3.92 -2.58 -15.89
N LEU A 54 4.95 -3.15 -16.53
CA LEU A 54 5.31 -4.56 -16.52
C LEU A 54 6.83 -4.80 -16.28
N GLU A 55 7.50 -3.86 -15.65
CA GLU A 55 8.94 -3.97 -15.34
C GLU A 55 9.20 -4.65 -13.99
N GLY A 56 10.19 -5.53 -13.95
CA GLY A 56 10.58 -6.23 -12.73
C GLY A 56 9.50 -7.22 -12.25
N HIS A 57 9.14 -7.16 -10.97
CA HIS A 57 8.31 -8.19 -10.33
C HIS A 57 6.79 -7.98 -10.48
N TRP A 58 6.32 -7.48 -11.62
CA TRP A 58 4.89 -7.16 -11.83
C TRP A 58 3.96 -8.37 -11.65
N GLY A 59 4.44 -9.59 -11.92
CA GLY A 59 3.66 -10.83 -11.79
C GLY A 59 3.12 -11.10 -10.38
N VAL A 60 3.62 -10.39 -9.37
CA VAL A 60 3.19 -10.51 -7.97
C VAL A 60 1.77 -9.99 -7.77
N ILE A 61 1.34 -8.98 -8.54
CA ILE A 61 -0.04 -8.50 -8.52
C ILE A 61 -0.95 -9.56 -9.13
N ARG A 62 -0.57 -10.04 -10.32
CA ARG A 62 -1.30 -11.08 -11.06
C ARG A 62 -1.56 -12.34 -10.23
N GLY A 63 -0.57 -12.78 -9.46
CA GLY A 63 -0.68 -13.94 -8.59
C GLY A 63 -1.28 -13.63 -7.21
N GLY A 64 -1.09 -12.42 -6.70
CA GLY A 64 -1.44 -12.03 -5.34
C GLY A 64 -2.88 -11.56 -5.17
N VAL A 65 -3.44 -10.83 -6.14
CA VAL A 65 -4.83 -10.33 -6.04
C VAL A 65 -5.87 -11.44 -5.84
N PRO A 66 -5.81 -12.59 -6.54
CA PRO A 66 -6.77 -13.68 -6.35
C PRO A 66 -6.64 -14.36 -4.97
N GLN A 67 -5.49 -14.21 -4.31
CA GLN A 67 -5.22 -14.75 -2.97
C GLN A 67 -5.57 -13.77 -1.85
N ALA A 68 -5.79 -12.50 -2.19
CA ALA A 68 -6.12 -11.47 -1.23
C ALA A 68 -7.63 -11.35 -1.05
N GLU A 69 -8.09 -11.34 0.20
CA GLU A 69 -9.50 -11.12 0.51
C GLU A 69 -9.93 -9.70 0.13
N ASN A 70 -11.12 -9.59 -0.47
CA ASN A 70 -11.77 -8.32 -0.77
C ASN A 70 -10.93 -7.37 -1.65
N CYS A 71 -10.17 -7.90 -2.61
CA CYS A 71 -9.39 -7.12 -3.58
C CYS A 71 -9.86 -7.38 -5.03
N GLU A 72 -9.63 -6.41 -5.91
CA GLU A 72 -9.78 -6.57 -7.36
C GLU A 72 -8.70 -5.81 -8.13
N LEU A 73 -8.33 -6.33 -9.31
CA LEU A 73 -7.51 -5.61 -10.27
C LEU A 73 -8.42 -4.77 -11.16
N ALA A 74 -8.60 -3.50 -10.79
CA ALA A 74 -9.51 -2.58 -11.46
C ALA A 74 -8.96 -2.06 -12.79
N ALA A 75 -7.64 -1.88 -12.90
CA ALA A 75 -7.02 -1.41 -14.12
C ALA A 75 -5.55 -1.79 -14.27
N VAL A 76 -5.09 -1.80 -15.52
CA VAL A 76 -3.70 -1.99 -15.90
C VAL A 76 -3.30 -0.91 -16.91
N VAL A 77 -2.11 -0.36 -16.76
CA VAL A 77 -1.51 0.56 -17.73
C VAL A 77 -0.29 -0.11 -18.36
N LEU A 78 -0.34 -0.30 -19.68
CA LEU A 78 0.77 -0.77 -20.49
C LEU A 78 1.57 0.45 -20.94
N ILE A 79 2.83 0.55 -20.49
CA ILE A 79 3.65 1.78 -20.60
C ILE A 79 4.81 1.63 -21.58
N SER A 80 5.24 0.39 -21.85
CA SER A 80 6.30 0.15 -22.82
C SER A 80 5.75 0.26 -24.24
N PRO A 81 6.46 0.91 -25.19
CA PRO A 81 6.07 0.91 -26.60
C PRO A 81 6.07 -0.50 -27.23
N TYR A 82 6.67 -1.47 -26.55
CA TYR A 82 6.68 -2.88 -26.95
C TYR A 82 5.47 -3.67 -26.41
N ASP A 83 4.69 -3.07 -25.52
CA ASP A 83 3.56 -3.72 -24.83
C ASP A 83 2.20 -3.15 -25.29
N THR A 84 2.12 -2.45 -26.41
CA THR A 84 0.91 -1.68 -26.82
C THR A 84 0.10 -2.31 -27.95
N ASP A 85 0.55 -3.40 -28.56
CA ASP A 85 -0.22 -4.03 -29.63
C ASP A 85 -1.41 -4.85 -29.09
N GLN A 86 -2.43 -5.01 -29.94
CA GLN A 86 -3.68 -5.70 -29.56
C GLN A 86 -3.43 -7.18 -29.21
N GLU A 87 -2.42 -7.79 -29.81
CA GLU A 87 -2.05 -9.18 -29.56
C GLU A 87 -1.49 -9.32 -28.14
N PHE A 88 -0.56 -8.47 -27.75
CA PHE A 88 0.02 -8.42 -26.42
C PHE A 88 -1.05 -8.16 -25.37
N GLU A 89 -1.96 -7.20 -25.59
CA GLU A 89 -3.06 -6.93 -24.66
C GLU A 89 -3.94 -8.19 -24.48
N THR A 90 -4.31 -8.84 -25.57
CA THR A 90 -5.13 -10.05 -25.55
C THR A 90 -4.42 -11.18 -24.79
N GLN A 91 -3.13 -11.39 -25.08
CA GLN A 91 -2.32 -12.39 -24.39
C GLN A 91 -2.16 -12.07 -22.91
N TYR A 92 -1.96 -10.79 -22.56
CA TYR A 92 -1.85 -10.33 -21.18
C TYR A 92 -3.15 -10.63 -20.43
N GLN A 93 -4.30 -10.24 -20.96
CA GLN A 93 -5.60 -10.48 -20.36
C GLN A 93 -5.88 -11.98 -20.18
N GLN A 94 -5.64 -12.80 -21.20
CA GLN A 94 -5.83 -14.25 -21.13
C GLN A 94 -4.94 -14.93 -20.10
N LYS A 95 -3.68 -14.49 -20.00
CA LYS A 95 -2.68 -15.06 -19.08
C LYS A 95 -2.75 -14.42 -17.70
N CYS A 96 -3.63 -13.46 -17.43
CA CYS A 96 -3.72 -12.73 -16.18
C CYS A 96 -4.84 -13.27 -15.28
N PRO A 97 -4.56 -14.18 -14.33
CA PRO A 97 -5.53 -14.66 -13.34
C PRO A 97 -6.30 -13.58 -12.57
N SER A 98 -5.70 -12.39 -12.45
CA SER A 98 -6.33 -11.25 -11.78
C SER A 98 -7.22 -10.42 -12.69
N CYS A 99 -7.09 -10.57 -14.01
CA CYS A 99 -7.80 -9.80 -14.98
C CYS A 99 -9.20 -10.40 -15.16
N THR A 100 -10.20 -9.54 -15.11
CA THR A 100 -11.61 -9.89 -15.26
C THR A 100 -12.21 -9.09 -16.42
N ALA A 101 -13.45 -9.36 -16.79
CA ALA A 101 -14.16 -8.56 -17.79
C ALA A 101 -14.32 -7.07 -17.36
N GLN A 102 -14.13 -6.75 -16.08
CA GLN A 102 -14.21 -5.40 -15.54
C GLN A 102 -12.85 -4.70 -15.45
N THR A 103 -11.75 -5.42 -15.67
CA THR A 103 -10.40 -4.85 -15.62
C THR A 103 -10.17 -3.98 -16.85
N ARG A 104 -9.92 -2.68 -16.63
CA ARG A 104 -9.71 -1.70 -17.71
C ARG A 104 -8.24 -1.63 -18.12
N VAL A 105 -7.95 -1.62 -19.41
CA VAL A 105 -6.59 -1.47 -19.93
C VAL A 105 -6.39 -0.06 -20.50
N TYR A 106 -5.23 0.53 -20.21
CA TYR A 106 -4.79 1.84 -20.69
C TYR A 106 -3.40 1.70 -21.33
N HIS A 107 -3.11 2.59 -22.28
CA HIS A 107 -1.84 2.63 -23.01
C HIS A 107 -1.14 3.97 -22.77
N ASP A 108 -0.01 3.94 -22.06
CA ASP A 108 0.85 5.06 -21.61
C ASP A 108 0.14 6.27 -20.94
N ASP A 109 -1.15 6.17 -20.61
CA ASP A 109 -1.92 7.24 -19.97
C ASP A 109 -2.32 6.88 -18.53
N TYR A 110 -1.30 6.73 -17.68
CA TYR A 110 -1.52 6.37 -16.28
C TYR A 110 -2.23 7.46 -15.48
N ARG A 111 -2.11 8.74 -15.87
CA ARG A 111 -2.78 9.85 -15.19
C ARG A 111 -4.30 9.76 -15.39
N LYS A 112 -4.74 9.56 -16.63
CA LYS A 112 -6.15 9.32 -16.93
C LYS A 112 -6.69 8.09 -16.20
N MET A 113 -5.91 7.00 -16.17
CA MET A 113 -6.28 5.81 -15.39
C MET A 113 -6.50 6.17 -13.92
N LEU A 114 -5.59 6.90 -13.28
CA LEU A 114 -5.74 7.29 -11.88
C LEU A 114 -6.98 8.17 -11.65
N ASP A 115 -7.27 9.09 -12.57
CA ASP A 115 -8.39 10.02 -12.47
C ASP A 115 -9.76 9.36 -12.68
N GLU A 116 -9.85 8.43 -13.63
CA GLU A 116 -11.11 7.73 -13.94
C GLU A 116 -11.35 6.53 -13.02
N VAL A 117 -10.30 5.75 -12.75
CA VAL A 117 -10.41 4.51 -11.96
C VAL A 117 -10.42 4.83 -10.48
N LYS A 118 -9.67 5.84 -10.00
CA LYS A 118 -9.56 6.20 -8.57
C LYS A 118 -9.27 4.97 -7.67
N PRO A 119 -8.18 4.23 -7.95
CA PRO A 119 -7.83 3.03 -7.19
C PRO A 119 -7.50 3.35 -5.73
N ASP A 120 -7.64 2.36 -4.84
CA ASP A 120 -7.16 2.42 -3.46
C ASP A 120 -5.65 2.24 -3.39
N ILE A 121 -5.12 1.32 -4.20
CA ILE A 121 -3.71 0.94 -4.25
C ILE A 121 -3.22 1.02 -5.69
N VAL A 122 -2.07 1.65 -5.88
CA VAL A 122 -1.35 1.65 -7.15
C VAL A 122 -0.09 0.81 -7.00
N ALA A 123 0.07 -0.15 -7.89
CA ALA A 123 1.26 -0.99 -7.98
C ALA A 123 2.12 -0.53 -9.17
N THR A 124 3.32 -0.03 -8.91
CA THR A 124 4.17 0.61 -9.92
C THR A 124 5.33 -0.29 -10.34
N PHE A 125 5.41 -0.56 -11.64
CA PHE A 125 6.36 -1.46 -12.32
C PHE A 125 6.79 -0.81 -13.63
N VAL A 126 7.37 0.39 -13.54
CA VAL A 126 7.79 1.22 -14.69
C VAL A 126 9.32 1.28 -14.79
N PRO A 127 9.88 1.68 -15.95
CA PRO A 127 11.31 1.93 -16.07
C PRO A 127 11.81 2.89 -14.97
N TYR A 128 13.04 2.67 -14.48
CA TYR A 128 13.56 3.34 -13.28
C TYR A 128 13.43 4.86 -13.30
N GLY A 129 13.68 5.49 -14.45
CA GLY A 129 13.60 6.95 -14.60
C GLY A 129 12.19 7.53 -14.48
N ARG A 130 11.14 6.71 -14.51
CA ARG A 130 9.73 7.14 -14.36
C ARG A 130 9.16 6.84 -12.98
N MET A 131 9.87 6.11 -12.12
CA MET A 131 9.28 5.63 -10.87
C MET A 131 8.89 6.77 -9.91
N GLY A 132 9.77 7.76 -9.73
CA GLY A 132 9.51 8.90 -8.87
C GLY A 132 8.25 9.65 -9.29
N GLU A 133 8.19 10.04 -10.57
CA GLU A 133 7.04 10.70 -11.18
C GLU A 133 5.72 9.94 -10.94
N VAL A 134 5.67 8.64 -11.29
CA VAL A 134 4.44 7.83 -11.18
C VAL A 134 4.02 7.67 -9.72
N ASN A 135 4.95 7.43 -8.80
CA ASN A 135 4.65 7.31 -7.38
C ASN A 135 4.14 8.63 -6.79
N ILE A 136 4.73 9.77 -7.18
CA ILE A 136 4.29 11.10 -6.75
C ILE A 136 2.85 11.37 -7.23
N GLU A 137 2.55 11.07 -8.50
CA GLU A 137 1.21 11.27 -9.07
C GLU A 137 0.15 10.39 -8.41
N ALA A 138 0.49 9.15 -8.03
CA ALA A 138 -0.37 8.27 -7.25
C ALA A 138 -0.61 8.82 -5.83
N ALA A 139 0.45 9.31 -5.16
CA ALA A 139 0.36 9.90 -3.82
C ALA A 139 -0.53 11.16 -3.80
N ARG A 140 -0.36 12.05 -4.80
CA ARG A 140 -1.18 13.27 -4.98
C ARG A 140 -2.67 12.97 -5.10
N ARG A 141 -3.01 11.82 -5.67
CA ARG A 141 -4.40 11.34 -5.83
C ARG A 141 -4.90 10.50 -4.66
N GLY A 142 -4.14 10.40 -3.58
CA GLY A 142 -4.54 9.70 -2.36
C GLY A 142 -4.55 8.18 -2.50
N CYS A 143 -3.69 7.62 -3.34
CA CYS A 143 -3.51 6.17 -3.46
C CYS A 143 -2.47 5.66 -2.43
N HIS A 144 -2.69 4.47 -1.90
CA HIS A 144 -1.59 3.68 -1.33
C HIS A 144 -0.68 3.18 -2.46
N ILE A 145 0.60 2.99 -2.18
CA ILE A 145 1.58 2.64 -3.21
C ILE A 145 2.29 1.34 -2.86
N LEU A 146 2.31 0.41 -3.80
CA LEU A 146 3.16 -0.78 -3.81
C LEU A 146 4.16 -0.64 -4.96
N SER A 147 5.37 -0.19 -4.66
CA SER A 147 6.35 0.14 -5.70
C SER A 147 7.34 -0.99 -5.93
N GLU A 148 7.74 -1.21 -7.19
CA GLU A 148 9.03 -1.82 -7.49
C GLU A 148 10.16 -0.98 -6.89
N LYS A 149 11.35 -1.59 -6.77
CA LYS A 149 12.59 -0.93 -6.37
C LYS A 149 13.26 -0.36 -7.63
N THR A 150 13.80 0.86 -7.64
CA THR A 150 13.81 1.93 -6.64
C THR A 150 12.52 2.75 -6.68
N ILE A 151 12.17 3.49 -5.61
CA ILE A 151 10.90 4.25 -5.52
C ILE A 151 10.95 5.66 -6.09
N ALA A 152 12.16 6.16 -6.34
CA ALA A 152 12.50 7.47 -6.88
C ALA A 152 13.91 7.35 -7.50
N LEU A 153 14.23 8.26 -8.42
CA LEU A 153 15.55 8.29 -9.08
C LEU A 153 16.57 9.08 -8.25
N ASP A 154 16.13 10.16 -7.61
CA ASP A 154 16.99 11.05 -6.83
C ASP A 154 16.36 11.48 -5.49
N LEU A 155 17.12 12.21 -4.68
CA LEU A 155 16.70 12.69 -3.37
C LEU A 155 15.59 13.75 -3.46
N THR A 156 15.56 14.55 -4.52
CA THR A 156 14.54 15.59 -4.71
C THR A 156 13.17 14.95 -4.96
N GLU A 157 13.11 13.95 -5.83
CA GLU A 157 11.92 13.16 -6.07
C GLU A 157 11.49 12.40 -4.81
N LEU A 158 12.45 11.83 -4.07
CA LEU A 158 12.17 11.12 -2.83
C LEU A 158 11.54 12.04 -1.77
N GLU A 159 12.07 13.25 -1.59
CA GLU A 159 11.52 14.26 -0.67
C GLU A 159 10.14 14.75 -1.10
N THR A 160 9.92 14.90 -2.41
CA THR A 160 8.62 15.23 -2.98
C THR A 160 7.61 14.11 -2.68
N LEU A 161 7.99 12.86 -2.93
CA LEU A 161 7.15 11.69 -2.65
C LEU A 161 6.81 11.58 -1.16
N ARG A 162 7.79 11.77 -0.27
CA ARG A 162 7.59 11.80 1.18
C ARG A 162 6.58 12.88 1.59
N THR A 163 6.70 14.06 1.01
CA THR A 163 5.79 15.19 1.26
C THR A 163 4.36 14.85 0.84
N GLU A 164 4.16 14.31 -0.36
CA GLU A 164 2.82 13.97 -0.86
C GLU A 164 2.17 12.79 -0.12
N LEU A 165 2.96 11.79 0.29
CA LEU A 165 2.49 10.70 1.15
C LEU A 165 2.06 11.22 2.53
N THR A 166 2.82 12.17 3.10
CA THR A 166 2.50 12.80 4.38
C THR A 166 1.20 13.61 4.28
N LYS A 167 1.04 14.43 3.24
CA LYS A 167 -0.17 15.23 2.99
C LYS A 167 -1.40 14.36 2.80
N SER A 168 -1.29 13.28 2.02
CA SER A 168 -2.40 12.38 1.72
C SER A 168 -2.74 11.40 2.86
N GLY A 169 -1.83 11.23 3.83
CA GLY A 169 -1.95 10.21 4.88
C GLY A 169 -1.83 8.78 4.34
N LYS A 170 -1.33 8.61 3.12
CA LYS A 170 -1.20 7.32 2.46
C LYS A 170 0.14 6.68 2.76
N LYS A 171 0.20 5.37 2.50
CA LYS A 171 1.36 4.53 2.79
C LYS A 171 1.96 4.04 1.49
N LEU A 172 3.29 3.98 1.48
CA LEU A 172 4.07 3.34 0.45
C LEU A 172 4.78 2.13 1.05
N THR A 173 4.79 1.03 0.31
CA THR A 173 5.71 -0.09 0.55
C THR A 173 6.43 -0.44 -0.74
N VAL A 174 7.59 -1.06 -0.58
CA VAL A 174 8.46 -1.50 -1.69
C VAL A 174 8.45 -3.00 -1.77
N PHE A 175 8.46 -3.53 -2.99
CA PHE A 175 8.58 -4.95 -3.24
C PHE A 175 10.00 -5.45 -2.92
N LEU A 176 10.19 -5.91 -1.67
CA LEU A 176 11.42 -6.53 -1.18
C LEU A 176 11.13 -8.00 -0.79
N PRO A 177 11.11 -8.94 -1.75
CA PRO A 177 10.65 -10.31 -1.50
C PRO A 177 11.49 -11.03 -0.43
N TYR A 178 12.79 -10.71 -0.34
CA TYR A 178 13.67 -11.32 0.66
C TYR A 178 13.36 -10.91 2.10
N ARG A 179 12.68 -9.79 2.35
CA ARG A 179 12.38 -9.27 3.70
C ARG A 179 11.63 -10.28 4.57
N LYS A 180 10.88 -11.19 3.95
CA LYS A 180 10.09 -12.23 4.62
C LYS A 180 10.48 -13.65 4.24
N SER A 181 11.58 -13.83 3.51
CA SER A 181 12.10 -15.16 3.20
C SER A 181 12.62 -15.86 4.47
N GLY A 182 12.50 -17.18 4.50
CA GLY A 182 12.89 -18.01 5.65
C GLY A 182 14.28 -17.68 6.22
N PRO A 183 15.34 -17.59 5.38
CA PRO A 183 16.68 -17.25 5.84
C PRO A 183 16.77 -15.88 6.53
N PHE A 184 16.16 -14.84 5.94
CA PHE A 184 16.19 -13.49 6.53
C PHE A 184 15.37 -13.39 7.81
N VAL A 185 14.25 -14.11 7.90
CA VAL A 185 13.45 -14.21 9.13
C VAL A 185 14.26 -14.92 10.22
N ALA A 186 14.95 -16.02 9.90
CA ALA A 186 15.79 -16.75 10.84
C ALA A 186 16.96 -15.90 11.36
N VAL A 187 17.65 -15.17 10.47
CA VAL A 187 18.70 -14.21 10.87
C VAL A 187 18.15 -13.12 11.78
N GLN A 188 17.00 -12.51 11.41
CA GLN A 188 16.36 -11.50 12.25
C GLN A 188 16.02 -12.05 13.64
N GLN A 189 15.51 -13.28 13.74
CA GLN A 189 15.21 -13.93 15.01
C GLN A 189 16.47 -14.20 15.84
N ALA A 190 17.54 -14.72 15.22
CA ALA A 190 18.79 -15.02 15.90
C ALA A 190 19.42 -13.76 16.51
N VAL A 191 19.41 -12.64 15.77
CA VAL A 191 19.86 -11.33 16.26
C VAL A 191 19.00 -10.86 17.43
N LYS A 192 17.66 -10.84 17.28
CA LYS A 192 16.74 -10.38 18.34
C LYS A 192 16.81 -11.21 19.62
N GLN A 193 17.14 -12.50 19.51
CA GLN A 193 17.30 -13.41 20.63
C GLN A 193 18.71 -13.36 21.26
N GLY A 194 19.61 -12.50 20.75
CA GLY A 194 20.98 -12.39 21.24
C GLY A 194 21.86 -13.60 20.94
N ARG A 195 21.47 -14.49 20.00
CA ARG A 195 22.18 -15.75 19.72
C ARG A 195 23.58 -15.57 19.14
N ILE A 196 23.87 -14.40 18.60
CA ILE A 196 25.17 -14.05 18.01
C ILE A 196 25.90 -12.94 18.79
N GLY A 197 25.37 -12.50 19.94
CA GLY A 197 25.83 -11.30 20.63
C GLY A 197 25.47 -10.01 19.90
N GLU A 198 26.22 -8.94 20.15
CA GLU A 198 26.07 -7.66 19.46
C GLU A 198 26.64 -7.74 18.03
N PRO A 199 25.86 -7.46 16.98
CA PRO A 199 26.37 -7.47 15.61
C PRO A 199 27.44 -6.39 15.40
N LEU A 200 28.67 -6.79 15.08
CA LEU A 200 29.79 -5.86 14.85
C LEU A 200 29.97 -5.47 13.37
N LEU A 201 29.63 -6.37 12.44
CA LEU A 201 29.85 -6.19 11.01
C LEU A 201 28.80 -6.93 10.19
N ILE A 202 28.34 -6.31 9.11
CA ILE A 202 27.49 -6.93 8.09
C ILE A 202 28.19 -6.76 6.75
N SER A 203 28.35 -7.87 6.01
CA SER A 203 28.78 -7.87 4.62
C SER A 203 27.67 -8.43 3.74
N SER A 204 27.44 -7.82 2.59
CA SER A 204 26.43 -8.26 1.64
C SER A 204 26.94 -8.13 0.21
N LEU A 205 26.75 -9.17 -0.58
CA LEU A 205 27.00 -9.18 -2.02
C LEU A 205 25.70 -9.50 -2.74
N LYS A 206 25.37 -8.69 -3.75
CA LYS A 206 24.29 -9.00 -4.69
C LYS A 206 24.93 -9.18 -6.07
N SER A 207 25.02 -10.42 -6.52
CA SER A 207 25.41 -10.73 -7.89
C SER A 207 24.19 -10.64 -8.80
N TYR A 208 24.32 -9.91 -9.91
CA TYR A 208 23.44 -10.09 -11.06
C TYR A 208 24.19 -11.05 -12.00
N CYS A 209 23.64 -12.24 -12.18
CA CYS A 209 24.17 -13.24 -13.11
C CYS A 209 23.67 -12.94 -14.52
#